data_AF-A0A6L8KWX4-F1
#
_entry.id   AF-A0A6L8KWX4-F1
#
_cell.length_a   1.000
_cell.length_b   1.000
_cell.length_c   1.000
_cell.angle_alpha   90.00
_cell.angle_beta   90.00
_cell.angle_gamma   90.00
#
_symmetry.space_group_name_H-M   'P 1'
#
loop_
_entity.id
_entity.type
_entity.pdbx_description
1 polymer ?
#
loop_
_entity_poly.entity_id
_entity_poly.type
_entity_poly.pdbx_seq_one_letter_code
_entity_poly.pdbx_strand_id
1 'polypeptide(L)' 'MNDQNDPKPEPPVSPAPGDCCHSGCTYCVEDLYQEALDKYREDLKAWQQRHPDIPPNERV' A
#
# COMPACT_ATOMS: atom_id res chain seq x y z
N MET A 1 20.06 14.77 -15.41
CA MET A 1 19.42 14.90 -14.09
C MET A 1 17.93 14.57 -14.22
N ASN A 2 17.50 13.34 -13.92
CA ASN A 2 16.31 13.02 -13.11
C ASN A 2 16.06 11.50 -13.12
N ASP A 3 16.93 10.75 -12.45
CA ASP A 3 16.69 9.35 -12.04
C ASP A 3 15.74 9.29 -10.82
N GLN A 4 14.77 10.21 -10.75
CA GLN A 4 13.82 10.37 -9.64
C GLN A 4 12.41 9.83 -9.97
N ASN A 5 12.21 9.19 -11.12
CA ASN A 5 10.87 8.87 -11.62
C ASN A 5 10.38 7.48 -11.24
N ASP A 6 10.80 6.96 -10.09
CA ASP A 6 10.24 5.71 -9.57
C ASP A 6 10.35 5.61 -8.05
N PRO A 7 9.69 6.52 -7.30
CA PRO A 7 9.64 6.40 -5.86
C PRO A 7 8.95 5.08 -5.48
N LYS A 8 9.42 4.49 -4.38
CA LYS A 8 8.76 3.31 -3.80
C LYS A 8 7.30 3.66 -3.55
N PRO A 9 6.33 2.81 -3.96
CA PRO A 9 4.96 3.03 -3.59
C PRO A 9 4.86 3.09 -2.06
N GLU A 10 3.98 3.93 -1.53
CA GLU A 10 3.74 4.04 -0.09
C GLU A 10 2.57 3.14 0.30
N PRO A 11 2.67 2.41 1.43
CA PRO A 11 1.57 1.57 1.88
C PRO A 11 0.36 2.45 2.24
N PRO A 12 -0.87 2.00 1.94
CA PRO A 12 -2.05 2.72 2.38
C PRO A 12 -2.08 2.78 3.91
N VAL A 13 -2.65 3.86 4.45
CA VAL A 13 -2.78 4.05 5.90
C VAL A 13 -3.91 3.16 6.40
N SER A 14 -3.62 2.31 7.40
CA SER A 14 -4.65 1.48 8.04
C SER A 14 -5.76 2.38 8.60
N PRO A 15 -7.04 2.08 8.31
CA PRO A 15 -8.14 2.83 8.88
C PRO A 15 -8.17 2.68 10.40
N ALA A 16 -8.51 3.77 11.11
CA ALA A 16 -8.70 3.73 12.54
C ALA A 16 -9.97 2.93 12.88
N PRO A 17 -10.06 2.29 14.07
CA PRO A 17 -11.27 1.58 14.50
C PRO A 17 -12.51 2.50 14.61
N GLY A 18 -12.32 3.82 14.69
CA GLY A 18 -13.40 4.83 14.65
C GLY A 18 -13.78 5.32 13.25
N ASP A 19 -12.99 5.02 12.21
CA ASP A 19 -13.32 5.29 10.80
C ASP A 19 -14.32 4.27 10.25
N CYS A 20 -14.28 3.04 10.80
CA CYS A 20 -15.28 2.05 10.50
C CYS A 20 -16.59 2.44 11.20
N CYS A 21 -17.48 3.00 10.41
CA CYS A 21 -18.73 3.59 10.83
C CYS A 21 -19.71 2.60 11.48
N HIS A 22 -19.49 1.26 11.40
CA HIS A 22 -20.18 0.13 12.08
C HIS A 22 -21.73 0.17 12.22
N SER A 23 -22.39 1.18 11.68
CA SER A 23 -23.76 1.60 12.00
C SER A 23 -24.55 1.99 10.74
N GLY A 24 -24.05 1.63 9.55
CA GLY A 24 -24.80 1.76 8.29
C GLY A 24 -24.10 2.53 7.16
N CYS A 25 -22.79 2.76 7.22
CA CYS A 25 -22.10 3.37 6.08
C CYS A 25 -22.15 2.45 4.86
N THR A 26 -22.46 3.03 3.69
CA THR A 26 -22.67 2.30 2.41
C THR A 26 -21.41 1.59 1.92
N TYR A 27 -20.23 2.04 2.34
CA TYR A 27 -18.94 1.45 1.99
C TYR A 27 -18.13 1.16 3.26
N CYS A 28 -17.58 -0.06 3.35
CA CYS A 28 -16.69 -0.44 4.42
C CYS A 28 -15.29 0.12 4.13
N VAL A 29 -14.74 0.92 5.04
CA VAL A 29 -13.39 1.48 4.90
C VAL A 29 -12.32 0.39 4.87
N GLU A 30 -12.57 -0.74 5.53
CA GLU A 30 -11.67 -1.89 5.51
C GLU A 30 -11.60 -2.53 4.12
N ASP A 31 -12.72 -2.59 3.41
CA ASP A 31 -12.80 -3.17 2.06
C ASP A 31 -11.99 -2.31 1.07
N LEU A 32 -12.21 -0.99 1.09
CA LEU A 32 -11.43 -0.02 0.32
C LEU A 32 -9.93 -0.09 0.68
N TYR A 33 -9.61 -0.27 1.96
CA TYR A 33 -8.25 -0.43 2.42
C TYR A 33 -7.61 -1.72 1.89
N GLN A 34 -8.34 -2.85 1.89
CA GLN A 34 -7.85 -4.11 1.33
C GLN A 34 -7.60 -4.01 -0.17
N GLU A 35 -8.52 -3.40 -0.93
CA GLU A 35 -8.34 -3.16 -2.38
C GLU A 35 -7.11 -2.29 -2.66
N ALA A 36 -6.93 -1.20 -1.90
CA ALA A 36 -5.75 -0.34 -2.01
C ALA A 36 -4.46 -1.07 -1.63
N LEU A 37 -4.51 -1.95 -0.61
CA LEU A 37 -3.40 -2.79 -0.18
C LEU A 37 -2.97 -3.77 -1.27
N ASP A 38 -3.93 -4.39 -1.95
CA ASP A 38 -3.66 -5.34 -3.03
C ASP A 38 -2.95 -4.63 -4.19
N LYS A 39 -3.50 -3.50 -4.63
CA LYS A 39 -2.87 -2.65 -5.64
C LYS A 39 -1.47 -2.20 -5.24
N TYR A 40 -1.29 -1.77 -3.98
CA TYR A 40 0.01 -1.40 -3.44
C TYR A 40 1.03 -2.56 -3.51
N ARG A 41 0.61 -3.80 -3.20
CA ARG A 41 1.49 -4.97 -3.26
C ARG A 41 1.92 -5.28 -4.70
N GLU A 42 1.02 -5.14 -5.67
CA GLU A 42 1.35 -5.31 -7.08
C GLU A 42 2.35 -4.26 -7.57
N ASP A 43 2.08 -2.99 -7.30
CA ASP A 43 2.96 -1.86 -7.62
C ASP A 43 4.34 -2.03 -6.93
N LEU A 44 4.35 -2.42 -5.66
CA LEU A 44 5.58 -2.67 -4.90
C LEU A 44 6.40 -3.80 -5.49
N LYS A 45 5.75 -4.88 -5.94
CA LYS A 45 6.43 -6.00 -6.59
C LYS A 45 7.07 -5.57 -7.91
N ALA A 46 6.33 -4.83 -8.74
CA ALA A 46 6.86 -4.30 -10.00
C ALA A 46 8.01 -3.30 -9.77
N TRP A 47 7.91 -2.51 -8.70
CA TRP A 47 8.99 -1.63 -8.25
C TRP A 47 10.22 -2.44 -7.79
N GLN A 48 10.06 -3.46 -6.94
CA GLN A 48 11.16 -4.31 -6.48
C GLN A 48 11.89 -5.01 -7.62
N GLN A 49 11.18 -5.43 -8.67
CA GLN A 49 11.81 -6.02 -9.86
C GLN A 49 12.72 -5.03 -10.60
N ARG A 50 12.40 -3.73 -10.54
CA ARG A 50 13.21 -2.66 -11.12
C ARG A 50 14.29 -2.16 -10.17
N HIS A 51 14.12 -2.38 -8.87
CA HIS A 51 15.04 -2.00 -7.78
C HIS A 51 15.57 -3.23 -7.02
N PRO A 52 16.34 -4.12 -7.67
CA PRO A 52 16.87 -5.33 -7.04
C PRO A 52 17.87 -5.05 -5.89
N ASP A 53 18.41 -3.83 -5.82
CA ASP A 53 19.37 -3.39 -4.80
C ASP A 53 18.69 -3.00 -3.47
N ILE A 54 17.35 -2.84 -3.45
CA ILE A 54 16.61 -2.49 -2.25
C ILE A 54 16.03 -3.77 -1.63
N PRO A 55 16.67 -4.33 -0.58
CA PRO A 55 16.18 -5.53 0.05
C PRO A 55 14.80 -5.27 0.67
N PRO A 56 13.83 -6.17 0.48
CA PRO A 56 12.51 -6.01 1.06
C PRO A 56 12.61 -6.27 2.57
N ASN A 57 12.91 -5.22 3.36
CA ASN A 57 12.89 -5.16 4.83
C ASN A 57 12.81 -6.57 5.48
N GLU A 58 13.93 -7.28 5.42
CA GLU A 58 13.98 -8.68 5.83
C GLU A 58 13.94 -8.73 7.36
N ARG A 59 12.80 -9.23 7.84
CA ARG A 59 12.47 -9.45 9.24
C ARG A 59 13.30 -10.63 9.76
N VAL A 60 14.41 -10.34 10.47
CA VAL A 60 15.09 -11.30 11.37
C VAL A 60 14.39 -11.31 12.72
#